data_AF-A0A5A8DTI7-F1
#
_entry.id   AF-A0A5A8DTI7-F1
#
_cell.length_a   1.000
_cell.length_b   1.000
_cell.length_c   1.000
_cell.angle_alpha   90.00
_cell.angle_beta   90.00
_cell.angle_gamma   90.00
#
_symmetry.space_group_name_H-M   'P 1'
#
loop_
_entity.id
_entity.type
_entity.pdbx_description
1 polymer ?
#
loop_
_entity_poly.entity_id
_entity_poly.type
_entity_poly.pdbx_seq_one_letter_code
_entity_poly.pdbx_strand_id
1 'polypeptide(L)'
;MASQLATAYVMCLSAAGMPVPGVAPQEQTAHMRASIRQAEEMLDTEALPRVALAIMAGHGKASSPHLASVSEEQDSAARHMAAVLVKRFVDVQDEALPGDLLEAIADGATACLADPRAPADVRRQAASNLSALVRKLGLDRCVRVVEALVAAIRGAAARVSGGSPEGMSALSGALAAAEMICDDSADQMDRDAPREAAPGSSERRVHAAVEGLRRR
;
A
#
# COMPACT_ATOMS: atom_id res chain seq x y z
N MET A 1 10.45 -19.27 10.59
CA MET A 1 9.56 -18.52 9.67
C MET A 1 8.15 -19.10 9.59
N ALA A 2 7.93 -20.40 9.32
CA ALA A 2 6.57 -20.96 9.19
C ALA A 2 5.65 -20.70 10.41
N SER A 3 6.17 -20.83 11.64
CA SER A 3 5.41 -20.53 12.86
C SER A 3 5.00 -19.05 12.98
N GLN A 4 5.88 -18.11 12.58
CA GLN A 4 5.58 -16.67 12.67
C GLN A 4 4.55 -16.25 11.61
N LEU A 5 4.64 -16.82 10.41
CA LEU A 5 3.69 -16.56 9.33
C LEU A 5 2.27 -17.05 9.69
N ALA A 6 2.16 -18.24 10.27
CA ALA A 6 0.87 -18.77 10.74
C ALA A 6 0.27 -17.92 11.86
N THR A 7 1.07 -17.49 12.84
CA THR A 7 0.62 -16.59 13.92
C THR A 7 0.12 -15.26 13.36
N ALA A 8 0.90 -14.60 12.50
CA ALA A 8 0.51 -13.34 11.89
C ALA A 8 -0.73 -13.47 11.00
N TYR A 9 -0.90 -14.60 10.32
CA TYR A 9 -2.09 -14.87 9.51
C TYR A 9 -3.35 -14.99 10.38
N VAL A 10 -3.27 -15.71 11.50
CA VAL A 10 -4.35 -15.78 12.48
C VAL A 10 -4.67 -14.41 13.08
N MET A 11 -3.65 -13.59 13.32
CA MET A 11 -3.86 -12.21 13.76
C MET A 11 -4.60 -11.39 12.71
N CYS A 12 -4.25 -11.52 11.43
CA CYS A 12 -4.93 -10.83 10.33
C CYS A 12 -6.39 -11.28 10.19
N LEU A 13 -6.67 -12.58 10.29
CA LEU A 13 -8.04 -13.11 10.33
C LEU A 13 -8.84 -12.50 11.47
N SER A 14 -8.26 -12.49 12.67
CA SER A 14 -8.91 -11.98 13.86
C SER A 14 -9.19 -10.48 13.73
N ALA A 15 -8.21 -9.70 13.26
CA ALA A 15 -8.36 -8.26 13.05
C ALA A 15 -9.39 -7.92 11.96
N ALA A 16 -9.58 -8.82 10.99
CA ALA A 16 -10.65 -8.70 9.99
C ALA A 16 -12.04 -9.03 10.56
N GLY A 17 -12.15 -9.43 11.83
CA GLY A 17 -13.40 -9.90 12.44
C GLY A 17 -13.82 -11.30 11.97
N MET A 18 -12.93 -12.04 11.30
CA MET A 18 -13.23 -13.38 10.82
C MET A 18 -13.07 -14.40 11.94
N PRO A 19 -13.96 -15.43 11.99
CA PRO A 19 -13.83 -16.49 12.97
C PRO A 19 -12.51 -17.24 12.76
N VAL A 20 -11.73 -17.38 13.82
CA VAL A 20 -10.47 -18.13 13.78
C VAL A 20 -10.74 -19.63 13.92
N PRO A 21 -10.20 -20.48 13.04
CA PRO A 21 -10.31 -21.93 13.18
C PRO A 21 -9.77 -22.41 14.53
N GLY A 22 -10.57 -23.21 15.25
CA GLY A 22 -10.18 -23.78 16.55
C GLY A 22 -10.41 -22.85 17.76
N VAL A 23 -10.92 -21.63 17.56
CA VAL A 23 -11.28 -20.71 18.66
C VAL A 23 -12.79 -20.75 18.89
N ALA A 24 -13.23 -20.92 20.13
CA ALA A 24 -14.65 -20.99 20.47
C ALA A 24 -15.35 -19.64 20.19
N PRO A 25 -16.64 -19.62 19.76
CA PRO A 25 -17.35 -18.38 19.42
C PRO A 25 -17.34 -17.33 20.54
N GLN A 26 -17.46 -17.79 21.80
CA GLN A 26 -17.43 -16.96 23.00
C GLN A 26 -16.04 -16.33 23.31
N GLU A 27 -14.97 -16.84 22.69
CA GLU A 27 -13.60 -16.36 22.86
C GLU A 27 -13.13 -15.47 21.70
N GLN A 28 -13.86 -15.43 20.58
CA GLN A 28 -13.46 -14.71 19.35
C GLN A 28 -13.19 -13.23 19.60
N THR A 29 -14.05 -12.54 20.37
CA THR A 29 -13.88 -11.12 20.67
C THR A 29 -12.63 -10.84 21.52
N ALA A 30 -12.34 -11.70 22.49
CA ALA A 30 -11.14 -11.58 23.32
C ALA A 30 -9.89 -11.85 22.49
N HIS A 31 -9.94 -12.88 21.63
CA HIS A 31 -8.88 -13.23 20.70
C HIS A 31 -8.57 -12.12 19.69
N MET A 32 -9.61 -11.47 19.14
CA MET A 32 -9.49 -10.31 18.25
C MET A 32 -8.74 -9.15 18.91
N ARG A 33 -9.14 -8.76 20.13
CA ARG A 33 -8.47 -7.66 20.85
C ARG A 33 -7.01 -7.97 21.17
N ALA A 34 -6.71 -9.21 21.56
CA ALA A 34 -5.35 -9.65 21.80
C ALA A 34 -4.51 -9.59 20.51
N SER A 35 -5.08 -10.05 19.39
CA SER A 35 -4.42 -10.05 18.08
C SER A 35 -4.12 -8.64 17.57
N ILE A 36 -5.06 -7.69 17.75
CA ILE A 36 -4.84 -6.28 17.38
C ILE A 36 -3.68 -5.69 18.19
N ARG A 37 -3.69 -5.89 19.52
CA ARG A 37 -2.62 -5.38 20.39
C ARG A 37 -1.26 -5.96 20.02
N GLN A 38 -1.20 -7.27 19.78
CA GLN A 38 0.04 -7.91 19.35
C GLN A 38 0.50 -7.40 17.97
N ALA A 39 -0.42 -7.12 17.05
CA ALA A 39 -0.06 -6.53 15.75
C ALA A 39 0.52 -5.14 15.93
N GLU A 40 -0.04 -4.35 16.85
CA GLU A 40 0.46 -3.01 17.18
C GLU A 40 1.85 -3.05 17.84
N GLU A 41 2.10 -3.97 18.76
CA GLU A 41 3.43 -4.19 19.36
C GLU A 41 4.47 -4.64 18.32
N MET A 42 4.04 -5.33 17.27
CA MET A 42 4.91 -5.78 16.18
C MET A 42 5.15 -4.72 15.10
N LEU A 43 4.37 -3.63 15.04
CA LEU A 43 4.52 -2.56 14.03
C LEU A 43 5.88 -1.86 14.12
N ASP A 44 6.53 -1.91 15.29
CA ASP A 44 7.86 -1.35 15.52
C ASP A 44 8.99 -2.28 15.05
N THR A 45 8.66 -3.45 14.51
CA THR A 45 9.64 -4.42 14.01
C THR A 45 9.62 -4.50 12.49
N GLU A 46 10.79 -4.49 11.84
CA GLU A 46 10.92 -4.72 10.40
C GLU A 46 10.45 -6.13 9.95
N ALA A 47 10.19 -7.03 10.90
CA ALA A 47 9.69 -8.37 10.63
C ALA A 47 8.22 -8.35 10.21
N LEU A 48 7.41 -7.44 10.77
CA LEU A 48 5.98 -7.36 10.49
C LEU A 48 5.66 -7.07 9.02
N PRO A 49 6.24 -6.05 8.35
CA PRO A 49 5.97 -5.80 6.94
C PRO A 49 6.37 -6.98 6.06
N ARG A 50 7.50 -7.65 6.32
CA ARG A 50 7.91 -8.84 5.55
C ARG A 50 6.91 -10.00 5.68
N VAL A 51 6.39 -10.24 6.89
CA VAL A 51 5.36 -11.27 7.11
C VAL A 51 4.01 -10.87 6.50
N ALA A 52 3.63 -9.60 6.61
CA ALA A 52 2.40 -9.08 6.01
C ALA A 52 2.44 -9.14 4.47
N LEU A 53 3.58 -8.85 3.84
CA LEU A 53 3.79 -9.02 2.40
C LEU A 53 3.61 -10.49 1.99
N ALA A 54 4.14 -11.44 2.76
CA ALA A 54 3.97 -12.86 2.48
C ALA A 54 2.50 -13.31 2.60
N ILE A 55 1.76 -12.77 3.58
CA ILE A 55 0.31 -13.01 3.70
C ILE A 55 -0.42 -12.43 2.50
N MET A 56 -0.16 -11.17 2.14
CA MET A 56 -0.76 -10.47 0.99
C MET A 56 -0.55 -11.24 -0.33
N ALA A 57 0.64 -11.82 -0.52
CA ALA A 57 0.99 -12.68 -1.65
C ALA A 57 0.32 -14.08 -1.62
N GLY A 58 -0.42 -14.40 -0.55
CA GLY A 58 -1.19 -15.64 -0.44
C GLY A 58 -0.46 -16.82 0.19
N HIS A 59 0.69 -16.60 0.83
CA HIS A 59 1.44 -17.67 1.50
C HIS A 59 0.89 -18.00 2.90
N GLY A 60 -0.05 -17.20 3.42
CA GLY A 60 -0.60 -17.35 4.77
C GLY A 60 -1.33 -18.67 5.01
N LYS A 61 -2.34 -19.00 4.18
CA LYS A 61 -3.13 -20.24 4.31
C LYS A 61 -2.26 -21.52 4.22
N ALA A 62 -1.24 -21.52 3.38
CA ALA A 62 -0.34 -22.65 3.18
C ALA A 62 0.75 -22.79 4.26
N SER A 63 0.85 -21.84 5.20
CA SER A 63 1.92 -21.81 6.20
C SER A 63 1.76 -22.85 7.32
N SER A 64 0.55 -23.41 7.51
CA SER A 64 0.27 -24.39 8.55
C SER A 64 -0.87 -25.33 8.17
N PRO A 65 -0.79 -26.64 8.47
CA PRO A 65 -1.88 -27.60 8.26
C PRO A 65 -3.19 -27.21 8.96
N HIS A 66 -3.11 -26.52 10.10
CA HIS A 66 -4.29 -26.09 10.87
C HIS A 66 -5.10 -24.99 10.16
N LEU A 67 -4.54 -24.36 9.13
CA LEU A 67 -5.20 -23.35 8.32
C LEU A 67 -5.81 -23.92 7.03
N ALA A 68 -5.72 -25.23 6.80
CA ALA A 68 -6.24 -25.86 5.59
C ALA A 68 -7.77 -25.70 5.44
N SER A 69 -8.50 -25.56 6.55
CA SER A 69 -9.96 -25.36 6.56
C SER A 69 -10.40 -23.92 6.34
N VAL A 70 -9.47 -22.98 6.16
CA VAL A 70 -9.78 -21.56 5.96
C VAL A 70 -10.46 -21.36 4.59
N SER A 71 -11.62 -20.72 4.57
CA SER A 71 -12.36 -20.42 3.35
C SER A 71 -11.65 -19.36 2.50
N GLU A 72 -12.02 -19.25 1.22
CA GLU A 72 -11.49 -18.20 0.35
C GLU A 72 -11.88 -16.79 0.82
N GLU A 73 -13.06 -16.64 1.44
CA GLU A 73 -13.51 -15.38 2.04
C GLU A 73 -12.61 -14.99 3.22
N GLN A 74 -12.32 -15.94 4.11
CA GLN A 74 -11.39 -15.74 5.22
C GLN A 74 -9.98 -15.41 4.73
N ASP A 75 -9.47 -16.12 3.70
CA ASP A 75 -8.16 -15.83 3.13
C ASP A 75 -8.11 -14.43 2.50
N SER A 76 -9.15 -14.05 1.77
CA SER A 76 -9.27 -12.70 1.20
C SER A 76 -9.24 -11.63 2.29
N ALA A 77 -9.99 -11.83 3.37
CA ALA A 77 -10.02 -10.90 4.51
C ALA A 77 -8.66 -10.78 5.22
N ALA A 78 -7.97 -11.91 5.44
CA ALA A 78 -6.63 -11.91 6.02
C ALA A 78 -5.60 -11.18 5.13
N ARG A 79 -5.65 -11.42 3.81
CA ARG A 79 -4.80 -10.72 2.84
C ARG A 79 -5.06 -9.23 2.82
N HIS A 80 -6.33 -8.82 2.88
CA HIS A 80 -6.70 -7.41 2.92
C HIS A 80 -6.15 -6.75 4.19
N MET A 81 -6.33 -7.37 5.36
CA MET A 81 -5.77 -6.86 6.60
C MET A 81 -4.24 -6.81 6.61
N ALA A 82 -3.57 -7.79 6.01
CA ALA A 82 -2.13 -7.74 5.85
C ALA A 82 -1.70 -6.56 4.97
N ALA A 83 -2.41 -6.29 3.87
CA ALA A 83 -2.16 -5.13 3.03
C ALA A 83 -2.39 -3.79 3.79
N VAL A 84 -3.41 -3.72 4.66
CA VAL A 84 -3.67 -2.56 5.53
C VAL A 84 -2.54 -2.37 6.55
N LEU A 85 -2.01 -3.46 7.13
CA LEU A 85 -0.87 -3.40 8.06
C LEU A 85 0.40 -2.89 7.37
N VAL A 86 0.66 -3.31 6.12
CA VAL A 86 1.76 -2.75 5.31
C VAL A 86 1.57 -1.24 5.12
N LYS A 87 0.35 -0.77 4.80
CA LYS A 87 0.09 0.67 4.70
C LYS A 87 0.38 1.40 5.99
N ARG A 88 -0.18 0.91 7.10
CA ARG A 88 -0.01 1.53 8.43
C ARG A 88 1.45 1.61 8.80
N PHE A 89 2.22 0.55 8.54
CA PHE A 89 3.66 0.55 8.69
C PHE A 89 4.32 1.64 7.83
N VAL A 90 4.00 1.73 6.53
CA VAL A 90 4.54 2.78 5.67
C VAL A 90 4.17 4.17 6.18
N ASP A 91 2.93 4.40 6.61
CA ASP A 91 2.43 5.71 7.02
C ASP A 91 3.13 6.22 8.30
N VAL A 92 3.30 5.38 9.33
CA VAL A 92 3.85 5.79 10.64
C VAL A 92 5.38 5.96 10.67
N GLN A 93 6.08 5.50 9.64
CA GLN A 93 7.55 5.54 9.61
C GLN A 93 8.05 6.90 9.14
N ASP A 94 8.40 7.77 10.09
CA ASP A 94 8.92 9.12 9.82
C ASP A 94 10.40 9.12 9.39
N GLU A 95 11.15 8.08 9.75
CA GLU A 95 12.56 7.91 9.37
C GLU A 95 12.72 7.22 8.01
N ALA A 96 13.91 7.36 7.41
CA ALA A 96 14.26 6.67 6.18
C ALA A 96 14.26 5.16 6.42
N LEU A 97 13.20 4.49 5.95
CA LEU A 97 13.12 3.03 5.96
C LEU A 97 14.35 2.40 5.28
N PRO A 98 14.81 1.23 5.76
CA PRO A 98 15.86 0.47 5.09
C PRO A 98 15.52 0.29 3.61
N GLY A 99 16.50 0.52 2.74
CA GLY A 99 16.28 0.50 1.29
C GLY A 99 15.76 -0.85 0.79
N ASP A 100 16.22 -1.95 1.37
CA ASP A 100 15.77 -3.31 1.07
C ASP A 100 14.32 -3.56 1.48
N LEU A 101 13.87 -2.97 2.59
CA LEU A 101 12.50 -3.08 3.05
C LEU A 101 11.53 -2.29 2.16
N LEU A 102 11.94 -1.08 1.75
CA LEU A 102 11.20 -0.28 0.78
C LEU A 102 11.03 -1.03 -0.56
N GLU A 103 12.11 -1.64 -1.05
CA GLU A 103 12.09 -2.46 -2.27
C GLU A 103 11.16 -3.67 -2.10
N ALA A 104 11.24 -4.39 -0.99
CA ALA A 104 10.36 -5.52 -0.73
C ALA A 104 8.87 -5.12 -0.70
N ILE A 105 8.54 -3.96 -0.13
CA ILE A 105 7.16 -3.44 -0.11
C ILE A 105 6.69 -3.07 -1.52
N ALA A 106 7.53 -2.38 -2.30
CA ALA A 106 7.24 -2.04 -3.68
C ALA A 106 6.99 -3.30 -4.52
N ASP A 107 7.94 -4.24 -4.50
CA ASP A 107 7.88 -5.47 -5.29
C ASP A 107 6.67 -6.31 -4.90
N GLY A 108 6.39 -6.46 -3.61
CA GLY A 108 5.22 -7.21 -3.13
C GLY A 108 3.90 -6.57 -3.53
N ALA A 109 3.78 -5.24 -3.45
CA ALA A 109 2.58 -4.53 -3.86
C ALA A 109 2.38 -4.60 -5.38
N THR A 110 3.43 -4.42 -6.19
CA THR A 110 3.33 -4.54 -7.65
C THR A 110 3.01 -5.97 -8.07
N ALA A 111 3.60 -6.98 -7.43
CA ALA A 111 3.27 -8.39 -7.68
C ALA A 111 1.79 -8.66 -7.39
N CYS A 112 1.25 -8.11 -6.30
CA CYS A 112 -0.16 -8.24 -5.96
C CYS A 112 -1.08 -7.58 -7.01
N LEU A 113 -0.71 -6.42 -7.55
CA LEU A 113 -1.46 -5.77 -8.64
C LEU A 113 -1.45 -6.61 -9.92
N ALA A 114 -0.33 -7.26 -10.21
CA ALA A 114 -0.16 -8.11 -11.39
C ALA A 114 -0.82 -9.49 -11.25
N ASP A 115 -1.17 -9.92 -10.04
CA ASP A 115 -1.80 -11.21 -9.78
C ASP A 115 -3.31 -11.18 -10.09
N PRO A 116 -3.77 -11.91 -11.13
CA PRO A 116 -5.19 -12.03 -11.45
C PRO A 116 -6.00 -12.74 -10.35
N ARG A 117 -5.35 -13.53 -9.50
CA ARG A 117 -5.99 -14.29 -8.41
C ARG A 117 -6.09 -13.49 -7.11
N ALA A 118 -5.41 -12.35 -7.01
CA ALA A 118 -5.55 -11.50 -5.84
C ALA A 118 -7.00 -10.99 -5.73
N PRO A 119 -7.58 -10.88 -4.53
CA PRO A 119 -8.87 -10.23 -4.37
C PRO A 119 -8.80 -8.75 -4.75
N ALA A 120 -9.91 -8.20 -5.26
CA ALA A 120 -9.97 -6.81 -5.73
C ALA A 120 -9.62 -5.80 -4.63
N ASP A 121 -10.10 -6.02 -3.40
CA ASP A 121 -9.81 -5.14 -2.26
C ASP A 121 -8.34 -5.21 -1.82
N VAL A 122 -7.68 -6.36 -2.01
CA VAL A 122 -6.24 -6.50 -1.75
C VAL A 122 -5.44 -5.74 -2.81
N ARG A 123 -5.83 -5.82 -4.09
CA ARG A 123 -5.21 -5.01 -5.16
C ARG A 123 -5.38 -3.51 -4.91
N ARG A 124 -6.59 -3.07 -4.54
CA ARG A 124 -6.84 -1.65 -4.21
C ARG A 124 -5.98 -1.20 -3.02
N GLN A 125 -5.81 -2.07 -2.02
CA GLN A 125 -4.96 -1.74 -0.88
C GLN A 125 -3.48 -1.71 -1.27
N ALA A 126 -3.01 -2.65 -2.10
CA ALA A 126 -1.65 -2.65 -2.65
C ALA A 126 -1.36 -1.38 -3.48
N ALA A 127 -2.32 -0.92 -4.28
CA ALA A 127 -2.27 0.37 -4.97
C ALA A 127 -2.05 1.52 -3.98
N SER A 128 -2.83 1.56 -2.90
CA SER A 128 -2.67 2.57 -1.85
C SER A 128 -1.31 2.49 -1.14
N ASN A 129 -0.77 1.29 -0.96
CA ASN A 129 0.56 1.08 -0.38
C ASN A 129 1.66 1.67 -1.27
N LEU A 130 1.60 1.44 -2.59
CA LEU A 130 2.53 2.05 -3.54
C LEU A 130 2.45 3.58 -3.52
N SER A 131 1.25 4.14 -3.46
CA SER A 131 1.06 5.59 -3.38
C SER A 131 1.71 6.18 -2.13
N ALA A 132 1.48 5.58 -0.97
CA ALA A 132 2.11 5.99 0.28
C ALA A 132 3.64 5.86 0.24
N LEU A 133 4.15 4.78 -0.37
CA LEU A 133 5.58 4.52 -0.51
C LEU A 133 6.26 5.57 -1.40
N VAL A 134 5.69 5.90 -2.56
CA VAL A 134 6.25 6.86 -3.52
C VAL A 134 6.51 8.23 -2.88
N ARG A 135 5.67 8.66 -1.92
CA ARG A 135 5.89 9.91 -1.16
C ARG A 135 7.16 9.90 -0.30
N LYS A 136 7.63 8.71 0.07
CA LYS A 136 8.80 8.49 0.94
C LYS A 136 10.04 8.04 0.16
N LEU A 137 9.88 7.74 -1.13
CA LEU A 137 10.98 7.30 -2.00
C LEU A 137 11.69 8.49 -2.63
N GLY A 138 13.02 8.38 -2.76
CA GLY A 138 13.77 9.26 -3.65
C GLY A 138 13.46 8.99 -5.12
N LEU A 139 13.71 9.97 -5.99
CA LEU A 139 13.35 9.96 -7.42
C LEU A 139 13.73 8.65 -8.13
N ASP A 140 14.96 8.16 -7.97
CA ASP A 140 15.44 6.94 -8.64
C ASP A 140 14.60 5.70 -8.28
N ARG A 141 14.11 5.64 -7.04
CA ARG A 141 13.27 4.54 -6.56
C ARG A 141 11.83 4.68 -7.03
N CYS A 142 11.31 5.91 -7.12
CA CYS A 142 10.00 6.19 -7.72
C CYS A 142 9.95 5.72 -9.18
N VAL A 143 11.03 5.94 -9.96
CA VAL A 143 11.12 5.49 -11.35
C VAL A 143 10.92 3.97 -11.45
N ARG A 144 11.60 3.18 -10.61
CA ARG A 144 11.47 1.72 -10.62
C ARG A 144 10.04 1.27 -10.28
N VAL A 145 9.38 1.92 -9.33
CA VAL A 145 7.96 1.64 -8.98
C VAL A 145 7.05 1.91 -10.18
N VAL A 146 7.25 3.04 -10.87
CA VAL A 146 6.47 3.40 -12.07
C VAL A 146 6.73 2.40 -13.22
N GLU A 147 7.98 2.01 -13.46
CA GLU A 147 8.32 1.00 -14.47
C GLU A 147 7.62 -0.34 -14.20
N ALA A 148 7.66 -0.79 -12.94
CA ALA A 148 7.02 -2.02 -12.52
C ALA A 148 5.49 -1.94 -12.64
N LEU A 149 4.89 -0.79 -12.33
CA LEU A 149 3.47 -0.53 -12.53
C LEU A 149 3.07 -0.55 -14.02
N VAL A 150 3.87 0.08 -14.88
CA VAL A 150 3.67 0.03 -16.35
C VAL A 150 3.76 -1.40 -16.86
N ALA A 151 4.70 -2.21 -16.37
CA ALA A 151 4.79 -3.62 -16.71
C ALA A 151 3.54 -4.40 -16.27
N ALA A 152 3.03 -4.14 -15.07
CA ALA A 152 1.79 -4.75 -14.57
C ALA A 152 0.57 -4.39 -15.42
N ILE A 153 0.43 -3.11 -15.80
CA ILE A 153 -0.63 -2.62 -16.70
C ILE A 153 -0.55 -3.32 -18.06
N ARG A 154 0.65 -3.40 -18.67
CA ARG A 154 0.85 -4.09 -19.96
C ARG A 154 0.49 -5.56 -19.88
N GLY A 155 0.93 -6.24 -18.81
CA GLY A 155 0.59 -7.65 -18.59
C GLY A 155 -0.90 -7.88 -18.40
N ALA A 156 -1.58 -7.00 -17.67
CA ALA A 156 -3.03 -7.06 -17.51
C ALA A 156 -3.78 -6.78 -18.83
N ALA A 157 -3.37 -5.75 -19.59
CA ALA A 157 -3.95 -5.42 -20.87
C ALA A 157 -3.80 -6.56 -21.89
N ALA A 158 -2.64 -7.22 -21.95
CA ALA A 158 -2.43 -8.38 -22.81
C ALA A 158 -3.41 -9.53 -22.49
N ARG A 159 -3.70 -9.76 -21.20
CA ARG A 159 -4.70 -10.75 -20.76
C ARG A 159 -6.13 -10.36 -21.17
N VAL A 160 -6.47 -9.08 -21.11
CA VAL A 160 -7.76 -8.57 -21.60
C VAL A 160 -7.91 -8.82 -23.10
N SER A 161 -6.88 -8.51 -23.90
CA SER A 161 -6.90 -8.77 -25.34
C SER A 161 -7.03 -10.27 -25.67
N GLY A 162 -6.55 -11.14 -24.78
CA GLY A 162 -6.74 -12.59 -24.86
C GLY A 162 -8.09 -13.11 -24.34
N GLY A 163 -9.01 -12.23 -23.91
CA GLY A 163 -10.34 -12.59 -23.46
C GLY A 163 -10.45 -13.06 -22.00
N SER A 164 -9.42 -12.85 -21.17
CA SER A 164 -9.46 -13.22 -19.74
C SER A 164 -10.23 -12.17 -18.92
N PRO A 165 -11.36 -12.53 -18.27
CA PRO A 165 -12.09 -11.63 -17.37
C PRO A 165 -11.25 -11.21 -16.17
N GLU A 166 -10.31 -12.05 -15.72
CA GLU A 166 -9.36 -11.73 -14.66
C GLU A 166 -8.36 -10.63 -15.10
N GLY A 167 -8.06 -10.56 -16.40
CA GLY A 167 -7.27 -9.48 -17.00
C GLY A 167 -7.87 -8.10 -16.77
N MET A 168 -9.20 -7.97 -16.89
CA MET A 168 -9.90 -6.69 -16.67
C MET A 168 -9.82 -6.26 -15.20
N SER A 169 -9.96 -7.22 -14.28
CA SER A 169 -9.87 -6.92 -12.84
C SER A 169 -8.46 -6.52 -12.41
N ALA A 170 -7.43 -7.20 -12.93
CA ALA A 170 -6.03 -6.80 -12.70
C ALA A 170 -5.72 -5.43 -13.32
N LEU A 171 -6.22 -5.17 -14.54
CA LEU A 171 -6.03 -3.90 -15.23
C LEU A 171 -6.67 -2.74 -14.46
N SER A 172 -7.90 -2.92 -13.96
CA SER A 172 -8.58 -1.94 -13.12
C SER A 172 -7.78 -1.63 -11.85
N GLY A 173 -7.24 -2.64 -11.18
CA GLY A 173 -6.41 -2.44 -9.99
C GLY A 173 -5.12 -1.68 -10.28
N ALA A 174 -4.42 -2.03 -11.37
CA ALA A 174 -3.19 -1.36 -11.77
C ALA A 174 -3.41 0.09 -12.23
N LEU A 175 -4.51 0.37 -12.94
CA LEU A 175 -4.88 1.73 -13.34
C LEU A 175 -5.26 2.59 -12.12
N ALA A 176 -6.01 2.04 -11.16
CA ALA A 176 -6.31 2.73 -9.92
C ALA A 176 -5.04 3.09 -9.11
N ALA A 177 -4.02 2.23 -9.13
CA ALA A 177 -2.72 2.56 -8.53
C ALA A 177 -2.03 3.73 -9.25
N ALA A 178 -2.05 3.73 -10.58
CA ALA A 178 -1.48 4.82 -11.36
C ALA A 178 -2.19 6.15 -11.08
N GLU A 179 -3.53 6.12 -11.04
CA GLU A 179 -4.38 7.27 -10.73
C GLU A 179 -4.06 7.84 -9.34
N MET A 180 -4.05 7.00 -8.29
CA MET A 180 -3.70 7.44 -6.93
C MET A 180 -2.32 8.09 -6.84
N ILE A 181 -1.31 7.49 -7.50
CA ILE A 181 0.05 8.04 -7.52
C ILE A 181 0.09 9.39 -8.24
N CYS A 182 -0.62 9.52 -9.37
CA CYS A 182 -0.70 10.75 -10.13
C CYS A 182 -1.42 11.86 -9.36
N ASP A 183 -2.55 11.56 -8.73
CA ASP A 183 -3.33 12.51 -7.93
C ASP A 183 -2.54 12.97 -6.70
N ASP A 184 -1.93 12.05 -5.96
CA ASP A 184 -1.08 12.38 -4.81
C ASP A 184 0.12 13.26 -5.22
N SER A 185 0.71 12.99 -6.39
CA SER A 185 1.81 13.78 -6.94
C SER A 185 1.35 15.18 -7.33
N ALA A 186 0.15 15.32 -7.91
CA ALA A 186 -0.44 16.61 -8.23
C ALA A 186 -0.72 17.44 -6.97
N ASP A 187 -1.29 16.82 -5.94
CA ASP A 187 -1.54 17.45 -4.63
C ASP A 187 -0.24 17.88 -3.93
N GLN A 188 0.85 17.13 -4.13
CA GLN A 188 2.16 17.50 -3.61
C GLN A 188 2.75 18.68 -4.38
N MET A 189 2.68 18.67 -5.72
CA MET A 189 3.11 19.81 -6.54
C MET A 189 2.34 21.09 -6.21
N ASP A 190 1.03 21.01 -5.94
CA ASP A 190 0.23 22.18 -5.56
C ASP A 190 0.61 22.73 -4.18
N ARG A 191 0.88 21.84 -3.22
CA ARG A 191 1.37 22.23 -1.88
C ARG A 191 2.77 22.86 -1.91
N ASP A 192 3.65 22.31 -2.74
CA ASP A 192 5.05 22.74 -2.88
C ASP A 192 5.20 23.90 -3.87
N ALA A 193 4.15 24.22 -4.64
CA ALA A 193 4.14 25.37 -5.52
C ALA A 193 4.42 26.63 -4.69
N PRO A 194 5.41 27.46 -5.08
CA PRO A 194 5.64 28.72 -4.39
C PRO A 194 4.35 29.53 -4.49
N ARG A 195 3.66 29.71 -3.36
CA ARG A 195 2.48 30.58 -3.28
C ARG A 195 2.88 31.91 -3.88
N GLU A 196 2.40 32.23 -5.07
CA GLU A 196 2.65 33.52 -5.69
C GLU A 196 2.27 34.58 -4.65
N ALA A 197 3.26 35.38 -4.25
CA ALA A 197 3.06 36.42 -3.27
C ALA A 197 1.92 37.31 -3.80
N ALA A 198 0.80 37.29 -3.06
CA ALA A 198 -0.52 37.84 -3.40
C ALA A 198 -0.53 38.87 -4.54
N PRO A 199 -1.47 38.78 -5.51
CA PRO A 199 -1.57 39.71 -6.64
C PRO A 199 -1.62 41.15 -6.08
N GLY A 200 -0.52 41.87 -6.26
CA GLY A 200 -0.27 43.16 -5.64
C GLY A 200 1.12 43.31 -5.02
N SER A 201 1.84 42.22 -4.69
CA SER A 201 3.21 42.33 -4.17
C SER A 201 4.25 42.64 -5.27
N SER A 202 4.04 42.09 -6.47
CA SER A 202 4.87 42.30 -7.66
C SER A 202 4.59 43.67 -8.29
N GLU A 203 3.32 44.06 -8.45
CA GLU A 203 2.95 45.39 -8.93
C GLU A 203 3.41 46.51 -8.00
N ARG A 204 3.28 46.36 -6.66
CA ARG A 204 3.80 47.37 -5.71
C ARG A 204 5.32 47.47 -5.75
N ARG A 205 6.04 46.35 -5.93
CA ARG A 205 7.50 46.35 -6.08
C ARG A 205 7.94 47.01 -7.38
N VAL A 206 7.24 46.76 -8.48
CA VAL A 206 7.50 47.41 -9.78
C VAL A 206 7.16 48.90 -9.70
N HIS A 207 6.02 49.28 -9.12
CA HIS A 207 5.63 50.68 -8.96
C HIS A 207 6.60 51.45 -8.04
N ALA A 208 7.08 50.83 -6.95
CA ALA A 208 8.09 51.43 -6.07
C ALA A 208 9.45 51.59 -6.77
N ALA A 209 9.85 50.62 -7.60
CA ALA A 209 11.06 50.72 -8.41
C ALA A 209 10.97 51.82 -9.47
N VAL A 210 9.82 51.97 -10.12
CA VAL A 210 9.55 53.04 -11.11
C VAL A 210 9.49 54.42 -10.47
N GLU A 211 8.87 54.55 -9.29
CA GLU A 211 8.90 55.79 -8.48
C GLU A 211 10.32 56.16 -8.05
N GLY A 212 11.12 55.19 -7.61
CA GLY A 212 12.51 55.40 -7.19
C GLY A 212 13.42 55.89 -8.33
N LEU A 213 13.13 55.50 -9.57
CA LEU A 213 13.84 55.95 -10.77
C LEU A 213 13.44 57.37 -11.21
N ARG A 214 12.21 57.82 -10.90
CA ARG A 214 11.74 59.19 -11.22
C ARG A 214 12.23 60.26 -10.25
N ARG A 215 12.74 59.86 -9.08
CA ARG A 215 13.26 60.76 -8.03
C ARG A 215 14.78 60.94 -8.07
N ARG A 216 15.46 60.40 -9.09
CA ARG A 216 16.86 60.66 -9.42
C ARG A 216 16.93 61.46 -10.71
#